data_AF-A0A7X9ALL7-F1
#
_entry.id   AF-A0A7X9ALL7-F1
#
_cell.length_a   1.000
_cell.length_b   1.000
_cell.length_c   1.000
_cell.angle_alpha   90.00
_cell.angle_beta   90.00
_cell.angle_gamma   90.00
#
_symmetry.space_group_name_H-M   'P 1'
#
loop_
_entity.id
_entity.type
_entity.pdbx_description
1 polymer ?
#
loop_
_entity_poly.entity_id
_entity_poly.type
_entity_poly.pdbx_seq_one_letter_code
_entity_poly.pdbx_strand_id
1 'polypeptide(L)'
;MEKAGSKSGIRLFFEKVSAFLDRKGIVISGRLYGIDAMSAMAQGLFCSLLIGTIINTIGTQTGLAFLNEIGKFASEMSGPAMAIAIGCALKCPPLVLFSLAAVGHSANKLGGAGGPLAVLVIAIIAAEIGKAISKETKIDILVTPLVTIFTGVGVSALIAPAIGVAANSVGEVIMWATEQQPFIMGILVSVIVGIVLTLPISSAAICAALGLTGLAGGAALAGCCANMVGFAVISFRENRWGGLVSQGLGTSMLQMGNIVRNPKIWIPAILASAVTGPISTVIFRLEMNGPSVASGMGTCGLVGPIGVYTGWIDDI
;
A
#
# COMPACT_ATOMS: atom_id res chain seq x y z
N MET A 1 45.11 -33.39 16.02
CA MET A 1 44.80 -32.29 16.97
C MET A 1 44.41 -31.01 16.21
N GLU A 2 43.50 -31.09 15.21
CA GLU A 2 43.31 -29.99 14.24
C GLU A 2 41.84 -29.82 13.81
N LYS A 3 40.92 -29.76 14.78
CA LYS A 3 39.49 -29.44 14.52
C LYS A 3 38.85 -28.47 15.52
N ALA A 4 39.62 -27.95 16.50
CA ALA A 4 39.09 -27.06 17.55
C ALA A 4 39.21 -25.55 17.22
N GLY A 5 40.16 -25.14 16.37
CA GLY A 5 40.40 -23.72 16.05
C GLY A 5 39.39 -23.08 15.08
N SER A 6 38.84 -23.85 14.13
CA SER A 6 37.94 -23.32 13.10
C SER A 6 36.53 -22.97 13.63
N LYS A 7 36.00 -23.73 14.60
CA LYS A 7 34.70 -23.43 15.24
C LYS A 7 34.73 -22.18 16.12
N SER A 8 35.90 -21.82 16.66
CA SER A 8 36.08 -20.62 17.49
C SER A 8 36.06 -19.33 16.66
N GLY A 9 36.73 -19.33 15.49
CA GLY A 9 36.75 -18.16 14.60
C GLY A 9 35.39 -17.80 14.01
N ILE A 10 34.59 -18.80 13.62
CA ILE A 10 33.23 -18.60 13.11
C ILE A 10 32.33 -18.03 14.20
N ARG A 11 32.40 -18.56 15.43
CA ARG A 11 31.58 -18.08 16.56
C ARG A 11 31.93 -16.64 16.94
N LEU A 12 33.23 -16.31 16.95
CA LEU A 12 33.72 -14.95 17.20
C LEU A 12 33.30 -13.97 16.09
N PHE A 13 33.26 -14.42 14.84
CA PHE A 13 32.75 -13.62 13.72
C PHE A 13 31.25 -13.34 13.89
N PHE A 14 30.43 -14.34 14.22
CA PHE A 14 29.01 -14.15 14.48
C PHE A 14 28.73 -13.23 15.67
N GLU A 15 29.50 -13.31 16.76
CA GLU A 15 29.38 -12.39 17.90
C GLU A 15 29.72 -10.96 17.51
N LYS A 16 30.78 -10.74 16.72
CA LYS A 16 31.14 -9.40 16.21
C LYS A 16 30.06 -8.83 15.29
N VAL A 17 29.48 -9.66 14.42
CA VAL A 17 28.38 -9.25 13.54
C VAL A 17 27.14 -8.92 14.36
N SER A 18 26.76 -9.76 15.33
CA SER A 18 25.61 -9.48 16.21
C SER A 18 25.78 -8.17 16.98
N ALA A 19 26.95 -7.96 17.59
CA ALA A 19 27.25 -6.73 18.31
C ALA A 19 27.23 -5.48 17.40
N PHE A 20 27.64 -5.63 16.14
CA PHE A 20 27.55 -4.56 15.15
C PHE A 20 26.09 -4.24 14.81
N LEU A 21 25.27 -5.26 14.52
CA LEU A 21 23.85 -5.09 14.21
C LEU A 21 23.10 -4.43 15.37
N ASP A 22 23.34 -4.86 16.60
CA ASP A 22 22.75 -4.28 17.81
C ASP A 22 23.16 -2.81 17.99
N ARG A 23 24.46 -2.48 17.80
CA ARG A 23 24.96 -1.10 17.85
C ARG A 23 24.29 -0.20 16.80
N LYS A 24 23.93 -0.76 15.65
CA LYS A 24 23.26 -0.05 14.55
C LYS A 24 21.73 -0.03 14.64
N GLY A 25 21.15 -0.72 15.63
CA GLY A 25 19.70 -0.86 15.74
C GLY A 25 19.09 -1.64 14.56
N ILE A 26 19.86 -2.58 13.99
CA ILE A 26 19.40 -3.48 12.93
C ILE A 26 18.84 -4.72 13.61
N VAL A 27 17.51 -4.82 13.66
CA VAL A 27 16.81 -5.96 14.25
C VAL A 27 16.08 -6.69 13.13
N ILE A 28 16.68 -7.78 12.65
CA ILE A 28 16.05 -8.63 11.63
C ILE A 28 14.93 -9.43 12.31
N SER A 29 13.70 -8.97 12.17
CA SER A 29 12.53 -9.62 12.75
C SER A 29 11.36 -9.59 11.79
N GLY A 30 10.75 -10.75 11.55
CA GLY A 30 9.53 -10.86 10.73
C GLY A 30 8.38 -10.03 11.29
N ARG A 31 8.34 -9.79 12.62
CA ARG A 31 7.37 -8.87 13.23
C ARG A 31 7.66 -7.42 12.87
N LEU A 32 8.92 -6.99 12.96
CA LEU A 32 9.30 -5.62 12.66
C LEU A 32 9.04 -5.28 11.18
N TYR A 33 9.50 -6.14 10.28
CA TYR A 33 9.38 -5.91 8.83
C TYR A 33 7.98 -6.20 8.31
N GLY A 34 7.39 -7.30 8.74
CA GLY A 34 6.10 -7.76 8.23
C GLY A 34 4.90 -7.12 8.89
N ILE A 35 5.01 -6.55 10.09
CA ILE A 35 3.85 -5.99 10.81
C ILE A 35 4.07 -4.51 11.15
N ASP A 36 5.16 -4.17 11.82
CA ASP A 36 5.34 -2.81 12.33
C ASP A 36 5.65 -1.83 11.18
N ALA A 37 6.57 -2.19 10.27
CA ALA A 37 6.88 -1.40 9.08
C ALA A 37 5.68 -1.28 8.13
N MET A 38 4.93 -2.36 7.90
CA MET A 38 3.73 -2.34 7.06
C MET A 38 2.61 -1.49 7.67
N SER A 39 2.40 -1.58 8.99
CA SER A 39 1.44 -0.72 9.70
C SER A 39 1.82 0.76 9.59
N ALA A 40 3.10 1.08 9.75
CA ALA A 40 3.59 2.45 9.60
C ALA A 40 3.48 2.96 8.16
N MET A 41 3.80 2.12 7.18
CA MET A 41 3.63 2.43 5.76
C MET A 41 2.18 2.81 5.43
N ALA A 42 1.20 2.07 5.96
CA ALA A 42 -0.21 2.37 5.76
C ALA A 42 -0.61 3.75 6.32
N GLN A 43 -0.02 4.18 7.44
CA GLN A 43 -0.18 5.55 7.95
C GLN A 43 0.46 6.59 7.02
N GLY A 44 1.66 6.32 6.51
CA GLY A 44 2.32 7.17 5.52
C GLY A 44 1.49 7.35 4.26
N LEU A 45 0.89 6.27 3.74
CA LEU A 45 -0.02 6.28 2.60
C LEU A 45 -1.31 7.07 2.91
N PHE A 46 -1.87 6.91 4.11
CA PHE A 46 -3.05 7.63 4.56
C PHE A 46 -2.81 9.14 4.56
N CYS A 47 -1.73 9.62 5.20
CA CYS A 47 -1.42 11.05 5.29
C CYS A 47 -1.07 11.72 3.95
N SER A 48 -0.80 10.94 2.90
CA SER A 48 -0.35 11.43 1.59
C SER A 48 -1.38 11.14 0.50
N LEU A 49 -1.40 9.93 -0.06
CA LEU A 49 -2.28 9.55 -1.15
C LEU A 49 -3.74 9.78 -0.79
N LEU A 50 -4.18 9.29 0.36
CA LEU A 50 -5.60 9.29 0.73
C LEU A 50 -6.10 10.72 0.98
N ILE A 51 -5.43 11.46 1.86
CA ILE A 51 -5.79 12.87 2.10
C ILE A 51 -5.70 13.67 0.79
N GLY A 52 -4.70 13.43 -0.05
CA GLY A 52 -4.59 14.06 -1.36
C GLY A 52 -5.77 13.75 -2.27
N THR A 53 -6.23 12.50 -2.33
CA THR A 53 -7.40 12.10 -3.13
C THR A 53 -8.70 12.71 -2.60
N ILE A 54 -8.87 12.84 -1.28
CA ILE A 54 -10.02 13.52 -0.67
C ILE A 54 -10.05 14.99 -1.09
N ILE A 55 -8.94 15.70 -0.91
CA ILE A 55 -8.87 17.13 -1.26
C ILE A 55 -9.09 17.32 -2.75
N ASN A 56 -8.52 16.47 -3.60
CA ASN A 56 -8.74 16.51 -5.05
C ASN A 56 -10.22 16.28 -5.42
N THR A 57 -10.88 15.33 -4.75
CA THR A 57 -12.31 15.06 -4.95
C THR A 57 -13.15 16.26 -4.55
N ILE A 58 -12.88 16.89 -3.39
CA ILE A 58 -13.57 18.12 -2.97
C ILE A 58 -13.34 19.24 -3.99
N GLY A 59 -12.10 19.42 -4.46
CA GLY A 59 -11.79 20.42 -5.48
C GLY A 59 -12.58 20.23 -6.76
N THR A 60 -12.67 18.97 -7.23
CA THR A 60 -13.46 18.61 -8.42
C THR A 60 -14.95 18.89 -8.21
N GLN A 61 -15.52 18.47 -7.08
CA GLN A 61 -16.95 18.68 -6.79
C GLN A 61 -17.33 20.16 -6.54
N THR A 62 -16.39 20.98 -6.05
CA THR A 62 -16.63 22.41 -5.77
C THR A 62 -16.21 23.32 -6.93
N GLY A 63 -15.52 22.78 -7.95
CA GLY A 63 -14.93 23.56 -9.04
C GLY A 63 -13.71 24.40 -8.63
N LEU A 64 -13.13 24.17 -7.45
CA LEU A 64 -12.01 24.94 -6.91
C LEU A 64 -10.67 24.31 -7.30
N ALA A 65 -10.12 24.69 -8.45
CA ALA A 65 -8.88 24.14 -9.01
C ALA A 65 -7.67 24.16 -8.04
N PHE A 66 -7.58 25.16 -7.16
CA PHE A 66 -6.53 25.23 -6.12
C PHE A 66 -6.55 24.02 -5.17
N LEU A 67 -7.73 23.48 -4.83
CA LEU A 67 -7.83 22.28 -4.00
C LEU A 67 -7.31 21.06 -4.75
N ASN A 68 -7.57 20.93 -6.06
CA ASN A 68 -6.99 19.87 -6.87
C ASN A 68 -5.46 19.92 -6.89
N GLU A 69 -4.86 21.10 -6.94
CA GLU A 69 -3.40 21.27 -6.84
C GLU A 69 -2.86 20.82 -5.48
N ILE A 70 -3.49 21.23 -4.37
CA ILE A 70 -3.12 20.74 -3.02
C ILE A 70 -3.19 19.22 -2.96
N GLY A 71 -4.30 18.65 -3.44
CA GLY A 71 -4.51 17.21 -3.46
C GLY A 71 -3.42 16.49 -4.25
N LYS A 72 -3.05 17.04 -5.41
CA LYS A 72 -1.97 16.52 -6.26
C LYS A 72 -0.62 16.55 -5.55
N PHE A 73 -0.25 17.66 -4.92
CA PHE A 73 1.01 17.73 -4.16
C PHE A 73 1.08 16.67 -3.06
N ALA A 74 -0.02 16.43 -2.34
CA ALA A 74 -0.08 15.41 -1.30
C ALA A 74 0.03 13.98 -1.88
N SER A 75 -0.69 13.68 -2.97
CA SER A 75 -0.68 12.34 -3.59
C SER A 75 0.66 11.98 -4.23
N GLU A 76 1.37 12.94 -4.83
CA GLU A 76 2.71 12.73 -5.41
C GLU A 76 3.75 12.34 -4.35
N MET A 77 3.54 12.74 -3.10
CA MET A 77 4.41 12.42 -1.96
C MET A 77 4.11 11.06 -1.32
N SER A 78 3.23 10.25 -1.90
CA SER A 78 2.86 8.93 -1.38
C SER A 78 4.05 7.97 -1.17
N GLY A 79 4.90 7.82 -2.19
CA GLY A 79 6.14 7.04 -2.11
C GLY A 79 7.07 7.51 -0.97
N PRO A 80 7.48 8.79 -0.96
CA PRO A 80 8.26 9.38 0.13
C PRO A 80 7.65 9.18 1.52
N ALA A 81 6.37 9.48 1.69
CA ALA A 81 5.69 9.39 2.98
C ALA A 81 5.67 7.96 3.52
N MET A 82 5.38 6.98 2.65
CA MET A 82 5.46 5.55 2.98
C MET A 82 6.87 5.14 3.45
N ALA A 83 7.91 5.51 2.70
CA ALA A 83 9.29 5.13 3.02
C ALA A 83 9.80 5.78 4.31
N ILE A 84 9.47 7.05 4.55
CA ILE A 84 9.79 7.73 5.82
C ILE A 84 9.07 7.07 6.98
N ALA A 85 7.78 6.72 6.83
CA ALA A 85 7.02 6.06 7.88
C ALA A 85 7.61 4.68 8.23
N ILE A 86 8.04 3.91 7.23
CA ILE A 86 8.82 2.68 7.42
C ILE A 86 10.12 2.96 8.16
N GLY A 87 10.88 3.97 7.74
CA GLY A 87 12.12 4.38 8.41
C GLY A 87 11.94 4.75 9.88
N CYS A 88 10.83 5.41 10.22
CA CYS A 88 10.44 5.70 11.60
C CYS A 88 10.19 4.42 12.41
N ALA A 89 9.46 3.45 11.85
CA ALA A 89 9.23 2.15 12.49
C ALA A 89 10.54 1.38 12.71
N LEU A 90 11.48 1.48 11.77
CA LEU A 90 12.83 0.91 11.84
C LEU A 90 13.81 1.71 12.71
N LYS A 91 13.36 2.80 13.33
CA LYS A 91 14.16 3.71 14.18
C LYS A 91 15.42 4.22 13.46
N CYS A 92 15.28 4.58 12.18
CA CYS A 92 16.40 5.07 11.39
C CYS A 92 16.94 6.41 11.93
N PRO A 93 18.27 6.63 11.87
CA PRO A 93 18.84 7.94 12.18
C PRO A 93 18.39 8.99 11.15
N PRO A 94 18.40 10.29 11.49
CA PRO A 94 17.80 11.34 10.66
C PRO A 94 18.29 11.37 9.20
N LEU A 95 19.60 11.20 8.97
CA LEU A 95 20.18 11.21 7.62
C LEU A 95 19.64 10.08 6.74
N VAL A 96 19.49 8.88 7.31
CA VAL A 96 18.89 7.73 6.61
C VAL A 96 17.40 8.00 6.38
N LEU A 97 16.70 8.48 7.41
CA LEU A 97 15.27 8.76 7.36
C LEU A 97 14.90 9.74 6.25
N PHE A 98 15.60 10.86 6.13
CA PHE A 98 15.34 11.84 5.07
C PHE A 98 15.74 11.34 3.69
N SER A 99 16.78 10.52 3.60
CA SER A 99 17.22 9.89 2.35
C SER A 99 16.21 8.89 1.80
N LEU A 100 15.44 8.24 2.68
CA LEU A 100 14.35 7.34 2.28
C LEU A 100 13.25 8.04 1.49
N ALA A 101 13.12 9.37 1.56
CA ALA A 101 12.18 10.11 0.73
C ALA A 101 12.41 9.85 -0.77
N ALA A 102 13.67 9.97 -1.22
CA ALA A 102 14.05 9.73 -2.61
C ALA A 102 13.90 8.25 -2.99
N VAL A 103 14.27 7.34 -2.08
CA VAL A 103 14.12 5.90 -2.27
C VAL A 103 12.64 5.54 -2.46
N GLY A 104 11.77 6.02 -1.57
CA GLY A 104 10.33 5.80 -1.63
C GLY A 104 9.70 6.33 -2.90
N HIS A 105 10.08 7.53 -3.34
CA HIS A 105 9.62 8.06 -4.63
C HIS A 105 10.03 7.14 -5.79
N SER A 106 11.30 6.73 -5.86
CA SER A 106 11.79 5.87 -6.93
C SER A 106 11.11 4.50 -6.95
N ALA A 107 10.94 3.87 -5.78
CA ALA A 107 10.34 2.55 -5.65
C ALA A 107 8.85 2.57 -6.03
N ASN A 108 8.10 3.59 -5.56
CA ASN A 108 6.69 3.72 -5.88
C ASN A 108 6.48 3.96 -7.38
N LYS A 109 7.28 4.87 -7.95
CA LYS A 109 7.18 5.23 -9.38
C LYS A 109 7.53 4.05 -10.29
N LEU A 110 8.62 3.35 -10.00
CA LEU A 110 9.08 2.21 -10.81
C LEU A 110 8.23 0.95 -10.58
N GLY A 111 7.57 0.83 -9.41
CA GLY A 111 6.70 -0.29 -9.07
C GLY A 111 5.29 -0.19 -9.65
N GLY A 112 4.84 0.99 -10.08
CA GLY A 112 3.52 1.19 -10.68
C GLY A 112 2.38 0.65 -9.80
N ALA A 113 1.60 -0.30 -10.33
CA ALA A 113 0.53 -0.98 -9.59
C ALA A 113 1.01 -1.67 -8.30
N GLY A 114 2.25 -2.18 -8.30
CA GLY A 114 2.91 -2.79 -7.14
C GLY A 114 3.69 -1.80 -6.27
N GLY A 115 3.50 -0.48 -6.47
CA GLY A 115 4.25 0.60 -5.83
C GLY A 115 4.38 0.47 -4.31
N PRO A 116 3.28 0.32 -3.54
CA PRO A 116 3.36 0.20 -2.08
C PRO A 116 4.19 -1.01 -1.61
N LEU A 117 4.04 -2.18 -2.24
CA LEU A 117 4.86 -3.36 -1.94
C LEU A 117 6.33 -3.13 -2.30
N ALA A 118 6.61 -2.48 -3.44
CA ALA A 118 7.96 -2.11 -3.83
C ALA A 118 8.59 -1.17 -2.79
N VAL A 119 7.86 -0.15 -2.35
CA VAL A 119 8.31 0.76 -1.28
C VAL A 119 8.60 0.01 0.00
N LEU A 120 7.72 -0.92 0.42
CA LEU A 120 7.93 -1.71 1.63
C LEU A 120 9.27 -2.44 1.60
N VAL A 121 9.51 -3.22 0.55
CA VAL A 121 10.70 -4.08 0.43
C VAL A 121 11.97 -3.23 0.29
N ILE A 122 11.93 -2.24 -0.62
CA ILE A 122 13.12 -1.47 -0.97
C ILE A 122 13.48 -0.47 0.13
N ALA A 123 12.50 0.16 0.78
CA ALA A 123 12.77 1.06 1.89
C ALA A 123 13.38 0.31 3.09
N ILE A 124 12.95 -0.92 3.38
CA ILE A 124 13.59 -1.75 4.43
C ILE A 124 15.05 -2.02 4.06
N ILE A 125 15.33 -2.49 2.84
CA ILE A 125 16.71 -2.78 2.40
C ILE A 125 17.59 -1.53 2.49
N ALA A 126 17.13 -0.41 1.93
CA ALA A 126 17.86 0.86 1.95
C ALA A 126 18.07 1.39 3.37
N ALA A 127 17.06 1.26 4.24
CA ALA A 127 17.13 1.67 5.64
C ALA A 127 18.18 0.87 6.41
N GLU A 128 18.24 -0.45 6.24
CA GLU A 128 19.22 -1.30 6.92
C GLU A 128 20.65 -1.03 6.43
N ILE A 129 20.85 -0.86 5.12
CA ILE A 129 22.15 -0.47 4.56
C ILE A 129 22.57 0.92 5.06
N GLY A 130 21.64 1.89 5.05
CA GLY A 130 21.89 3.23 5.55
C GLY A 130 22.26 3.24 7.04
N LYS A 131 21.55 2.46 7.87
CA LYS A 131 21.87 2.30 9.30
C LYS A 131 23.26 1.69 9.49
N ALA A 132 23.65 0.71 8.68
CA ALA A 132 24.96 0.08 8.77
C ALA A 132 26.11 1.09 8.58
N ILE A 133 25.92 2.08 7.71
CA ILE A 133 26.97 3.06 7.34
C ILE A 133 26.93 4.31 8.23
N SER A 134 25.76 4.63 8.78
CA SER A 134 25.58 5.83 9.60
C SER A 134 26.54 5.89 10.78
N LYS A 135 27.26 7.00 10.90
CA LYS A 135 28.27 7.30 11.93
C LYS A 135 29.55 6.45 11.87
N GLU A 136 29.84 5.79 10.74
CA GLU A 136 31.10 5.06 10.56
C GLU A 136 32.22 5.93 9.95
N THR A 137 31.89 7.07 9.34
CA THR A 137 32.88 7.93 8.68
C THR A 137 32.90 9.34 9.26
N LYS A 138 34.03 10.03 9.13
CA LYS A 138 34.16 11.46 9.50
C LYS A 138 33.31 12.38 8.60
N ILE A 139 32.90 11.88 7.43
CA ILE A 139 32.12 12.60 6.42
C ILE A 139 30.70 12.01 6.34
N ASP A 140 30.17 11.55 7.48
CA ASP A 140 28.89 10.84 7.58
C ASP A 140 27.72 11.60 6.93
N ILE A 141 27.74 12.93 7.04
CA ILE A 141 26.72 13.82 6.48
C ILE A 141 26.57 13.70 4.95
N LEU A 142 27.65 13.32 4.25
CA LEU A 142 27.61 13.06 2.80
C LEU A 142 27.46 11.57 2.51
N VAL A 143 28.24 10.73 3.20
CA VAL A 143 28.33 9.29 2.89
C VAL A 143 27.00 8.59 3.18
N THR A 144 26.36 8.86 4.31
CA THR A 144 25.13 8.15 4.69
C THR A 144 23.97 8.42 3.74
N PRO A 145 23.66 9.68 3.37
CA PRO A 145 22.65 9.95 2.36
C PRO A 145 23.01 9.37 0.99
N LEU A 146 24.26 9.55 0.55
CA LEU A 146 24.70 9.07 -0.76
C LEU A 146 24.52 7.56 -0.89
N VAL A 147 24.97 6.79 0.10
CA VAL A 147 24.85 5.34 0.02
C VAL A 147 23.40 4.89 0.18
N THR A 148 22.62 5.49 1.08
CA THR A 148 21.19 5.15 1.24
C THR A 148 20.41 5.38 -0.05
N ILE A 149 20.59 6.54 -0.70
CA ILE A 149 19.92 6.87 -1.96
C ILE A 149 20.43 6.00 -3.09
N PHE A 150 21.75 5.86 -3.26
CA PHE A 150 22.32 5.10 -4.37
C PHE A 150 21.93 3.63 -4.31
N THR A 151 22.02 3.01 -3.13
CA THR A 151 21.60 1.63 -2.94
C THR A 151 20.09 1.47 -3.06
N GLY A 152 19.30 2.35 -2.44
CA GLY A 152 17.85 2.28 -2.50
C GLY A 152 17.33 2.46 -3.93
N VAL A 153 17.76 3.50 -4.65
CA VAL A 153 17.36 3.75 -6.04
C VAL A 153 17.90 2.67 -6.99
N GLY A 154 19.12 2.18 -6.77
CA GLY A 154 19.68 1.06 -7.53
C GLY A 154 18.86 -0.22 -7.37
N VAL A 155 18.47 -0.55 -6.13
CA VAL A 155 17.58 -1.68 -5.85
C VAL A 155 16.17 -1.43 -6.42
N SER A 156 15.66 -0.20 -6.38
CA SER A 156 14.40 0.16 -7.05
C SER A 156 14.44 -0.15 -8.54
N ALA A 157 15.51 0.21 -9.24
CA ALA A 157 15.65 -0.05 -10.67
C ALA A 157 15.68 -1.55 -10.99
N LEU A 158 16.22 -2.38 -10.09
CA LEU A 158 16.34 -3.83 -10.30
C LEU A 158 15.06 -4.60 -9.93
N ILE A 159 14.39 -4.23 -8.83
CA ILE A 159 13.32 -5.05 -8.23
C ILE A 159 11.93 -4.44 -8.47
N ALA A 160 11.78 -3.12 -8.41
CA ALA A 160 10.45 -2.50 -8.47
C ALA A 160 9.69 -2.82 -9.77
N PRO A 161 10.29 -2.80 -10.97
CA PRO A 161 9.59 -3.17 -12.20
C PRO A 161 9.04 -4.59 -12.17
N ALA A 162 9.80 -5.55 -11.63
CA ALA A 162 9.36 -6.95 -11.51
C ALA A 162 8.15 -7.07 -10.56
N ILE A 163 8.15 -6.32 -9.46
CA ILE A 163 6.99 -6.24 -8.55
C ILE A 163 5.78 -5.64 -9.28
N GLY A 164 5.99 -4.61 -10.11
CA GLY A 164 4.93 -4.00 -10.92
C GLY A 164 4.31 -4.98 -11.93
N VAL A 165 5.14 -5.77 -12.62
CA VAL A 165 4.68 -6.83 -13.53
C VAL A 165 3.87 -7.88 -12.78
N ALA A 166 4.35 -8.33 -11.61
CA ALA A 166 3.62 -9.28 -10.77
C ALA A 166 2.29 -8.71 -10.22
N ALA A 167 2.22 -7.41 -9.96
CA ALA A 167 0.97 -6.77 -9.60
C ALA A 167 0.00 -6.72 -10.80
N ASN A 168 0.51 -6.45 -12.00
CA ASN A 168 -0.29 -6.39 -13.22
C ASN A 168 -0.86 -7.75 -13.65
N SER A 169 -0.20 -8.88 -13.31
CA SER A 169 -0.78 -10.22 -13.59
C SER A 169 -2.09 -10.46 -12.84
N VAL A 170 -2.31 -9.78 -11.70
CA VAL A 170 -3.62 -9.80 -11.03
C VAL A 170 -4.68 -9.12 -11.89
N GLY A 171 -4.29 -8.11 -12.67
CA GLY A 171 -5.16 -7.44 -13.62
C GLY A 171 -5.67 -8.35 -14.73
N GLU A 172 -4.85 -9.28 -15.22
CA GLU A 172 -5.28 -10.30 -16.21
C GLU A 172 -6.39 -11.19 -15.66
N VAL A 173 -6.30 -11.58 -14.38
CA VAL A 173 -7.34 -12.36 -13.70
C VAL A 173 -8.62 -11.55 -13.52
N ILE A 174 -8.51 -10.24 -13.23
CA ILE A 174 -9.67 -9.33 -13.17
C ILE A 174 -10.35 -9.26 -14.54
N MET A 175 -9.58 -9.07 -15.62
CA MET A 175 -10.14 -9.01 -16.98
C MET A 175 -10.86 -10.30 -17.36
N TRP A 176 -10.27 -11.47 -17.10
CA TRP A 176 -10.94 -12.75 -17.30
C TRP A 176 -12.25 -12.86 -16.49
N ALA A 177 -12.29 -12.33 -15.27
CA ALA A 177 -13.49 -12.30 -14.45
C ALA A 177 -14.58 -11.39 -15.04
N THR A 178 -14.21 -10.32 -15.76
CA THR A 178 -15.18 -9.42 -16.44
C THR A 178 -15.88 -10.06 -17.63
N GLU A 179 -15.29 -11.08 -18.24
CA GLU A 179 -15.89 -11.80 -19.38
C GLU A 179 -16.99 -12.79 -18.93
N GLN A 180 -17.13 -13.02 -17.63
CA GLN A 180 -18.13 -13.92 -17.08
C GLN A 180 -19.52 -13.25 -17.06
N GLN A 181 -20.57 -14.07 -16.95
CA GLN A 181 -21.93 -13.59 -16.79
C GLN A 181 -22.10 -12.69 -15.53
N PRO A 182 -23.00 -11.69 -15.53
CA PRO A 182 -23.05 -10.63 -14.51
C PRO A 182 -23.07 -11.08 -13.05
N PHE A 183 -23.73 -12.21 -12.76
CA PHE A 183 -23.74 -12.80 -11.42
C PHE A 183 -22.35 -13.30 -11.01
N ILE A 184 -21.70 -14.10 -11.85
CA ILE A 184 -20.38 -14.69 -11.57
C ILE A 184 -19.29 -13.61 -11.61
N MET A 185 -19.34 -12.72 -12.60
CA MET A 185 -18.47 -11.54 -12.67
C MET A 185 -18.57 -10.72 -11.38
N GLY A 186 -19.80 -10.46 -10.91
CA GLY A 186 -20.04 -9.74 -9.67
C GLY A 186 -19.30 -10.34 -8.49
N ILE A 187 -19.41 -11.67 -8.28
CA ILE A 187 -18.68 -12.39 -7.21
C ILE A 187 -17.17 -12.24 -7.39
N LEU A 188 -16.67 -12.61 -8.57
CA LEU A 188 -15.22 -12.71 -8.82
C LEU A 188 -14.53 -11.36 -8.74
N VAL A 189 -15.02 -10.36 -9.46
CA VAL A 189 -14.43 -9.02 -9.51
C VAL A 189 -14.48 -8.37 -8.13
N SER A 190 -15.62 -8.44 -7.43
CA SER A 190 -15.76 -7.91 -6.07
C SER A 190 -14.76 -8.54 -5.09
N VAL A 191 -14.64 -9.87 -5.09
CA VAL A 191 -13.72 -10.59 -4.21
C VAL A 191 -12.26 -10.27 -4.57
N ILE A 192 -11.89 -10.35 -5.84
CA ILE A 192 -10.50 -10.14 -6.28
C ILE A 192 -10.07 -8.71 -5.98
N VAL A 193 -10.83 -7.71 -6.41
CA VAL A 193 -10.45 -6.30 -6.22
C VAL A 193 -10.51 -5.92 -4.73
N GLY A 194 -11.49 -6.42 -3.98
CA GLY A 194 -11.56 -6.23 -2.53
C GLY A 194 -10.35 -6.82 -1.78
N ILE A 195 -9.85 -7.97 -2.23
CA ILE A 195 -8.60 -8.56 -1.70
C ILE A 195 -7.41 -7.66 -2.05
N VAL A 196 -7.28 -7.28 -3.32
CA VAL A 196 -6.17 -6.45 -3.82
C VAL A 196 -6.09 -5.11 -3.09
N LEU A 197 -7.23 -4.48 -2.79
CA LEU A 197 -7.33 -3.23 -2.03
C LEU A 197 -6.62 -3.29 -0.67
N THR A 198 -6.72 -4.44 -0.01
CA THR A 198 -6.20 -4.63 1.35
C THR A 198 -4.72 -5.04 1.34
N LEU A 199 -4.30 -5.73 0.28
CA LEU A 199 -2.90 -6.07 0.06
C LEU A 199 -2.06 -4.81 -0.20
N PRO A 200 -0.73 -4.87 -0.04
CA PRO A 200 0.18 -3.79 -0.43
C PRO A 200 0.31 -3.61 -1.96
N ILE A 201 -0.78 -3.79 -2.69
CA ILE A 201 -0.90 -3.60 -4.13
C ILE A 201 -1.94 -2.51 -4.35
N SER A 202 -1.69 -1.58 -5.26
CA SER A 202 -2.64 -0.49 -5.52
C SER A 202 -3.78 -0.98 -6.42
N SER A 203 -4.91 -1.39 -5.81
CA SER A 203 -6.16 -1.72 -6.53
C SER A 203 -6.62 -0.55 -7.42
N ALA A 204 -6.48 0.68 -6.93
CA ALA A 204 -6.81 1.90 -7.66
C ALA A 204 -5.96 2.05 -8.94
N ALA A 205 -4.64 1.82 -8.85
CA ALA A 205 -3.77 1.86 -10.02
C ALA A 205 -4.07 0.72 -11.01
N ILE A 206 -4.41 -0.48 -10.53
CA ILE A 206 -4.83 -1.60 -11.39
C ILE A 206 -6.13 -1.26 -12.12
N CYS A 207 -7.16 -0.79 -11.41
CA CYS A 207 -8.43 -0.40 -12.02
C CYS A 207 -8.25 0.75 -13.02
N ALA A 208 -7.38 1.72 -12.70
CA ALA A 208 -7.03 2.80 -13.61
C ALA A 208 -6.34 2.28 -14.89
N ALA A 209 -5.36 1.39 -14.75
CA ALA A 209 -4.62 0.82 -15.87
C ALA A 209 -5.48 -0.07 -16.78
N LEU A 210 -6.43 -0.79 -16.20
CA LEU A 210 -7.39 -1.61 -16.94
C LEU A 210 -8.55 -0.81 -17.55
N GLY A 211 -8.75 0.44 -17.13
CA GLY A 211 -9.95 1.21 -17.49
C GLY A 211 -11.23 0.57 -16.96
N LEU A 212 -11.20 -0.01 -15.76
CA LEU A 212 -12.30 -0.79 -15.21
C LEU A 212 -13.50 0.10 -14.85
N THR A 213 -14.48 0.21 -15.75
CA THR A 213 -15.71 1.02 -15.61
C THR A 213 -16.97 0.16 -15.81
N GLY A 214 -18.15 0.79 -15.86
CA GLY A 214 -19.43 0.12 -16.06
C GLY A 214 -19.79 -0.85 -14.93
N LEU A 215 -20.51 -1.92 -15.25
CA LEU A 215 -20.94 -2.94 -14.29
C LEU A 215 -19.77 -3.62 -13.57
N ALA A 216 -18.65 -3.86 -14.27
CA ALA A 216 -17.45 -4.45 -13.68
C ALA A 216 -16.81 -3.49 -12.65
N GLY A 217 -16.76 -2.19 -12.97
CA GLY A 217 -16.33 -1.16 -12.02
C GLY A 217 -17.25 -1.04 -10.81
N GLY A 218 -18.56 -1.19 -10.99
CA GLY A 218 -19.54 -1.24 -9.89
C GLY A 218 -19.39 -2.47 -8.98
N ALA A 219 -19.04 -3.63 -9.56
CA ALA A 219 -18.70 -4.83 -8.79
C ALA A 219 -17.41 -4.64 -7.98
N ALA A 220 -16.36 -4.09 -8.60
CA ALA A 220 -15.09 -3.78 -7.96
C ALA A 220 -15.27 -2.80 -6.78
N LEU A 221 -16.05 -1.74 -6.99
CA LEU A 221 -16.39 -0.78 -5.94
C LEU A 221 -17.06 -1.48 -4.76
N ALA A 222 -18.08 -2.31 -5.03
CA ALA A 222 -18.84 -2.99 -3.98
C ALA A 222 -17.96 -3.92 -3.11
N GLY A 223 -16.99 -4.61 -3.72
CA GLY A 223 -16.04 -5.45 -3.00
C GLY A 223 -15.03 -4.65 -2.18
N CYS A 224 -14.55 -3.53 -2.73
CA CYS A 224 -13.70 -2.61 -2.00
C CYS A 224 -14.40 -2.01 -0.77
N CYS A 225 -15.64 -1.55 -0.95
CA CYS A 225 -16.49 -1.07 0.13
C CYS A 225 -16.74 -2.14 1.19
N ALA A 226 -17.02 -3.39 0.78
CA ALA A 226 -17.22 -4.50 1.70
C ALA A 226 -15.99 -4.79 2.56
N ASN A 227 -14.77 -4.66 2.01
CA ASN A 227 -13.54 -4.80 2.79
C ASN A 227 -13.37 -3.67 3.79
N MET A 228 -13.44 -2.41 3.34
CA MET A 228 -13.27 -1.24 4.20
C MET A 228 -14.30 -1.18 5.33
N VAL A 229 -15.59 -1.28 4.98
CA VAL A 229 -16.69 -1.25 5.97
C VAL A 229 -16.65 -2.50 6.85
N GLY A 230 -16.38 -3.68 6.29
CA GLY A 230 -16.25 -4.91 7.04
C GLY A 230 -15.18 -4.81 8.13
N PHE A 231 -13.98 -4.33 7.78
CA PHE A 231 -12.91 -4.11 8.75
C PHE A 231 -13.22 -3.03 9.78
N ALA A 232 -13.85 -1.94 9.36
CA ALA A 232 -14.31 -0.87 10.24
C ALA A 232 -15.29 -1.39 11.31
N VAL A 233 -16.23 -2.26 10.92
CA VAL A 233 -17.21 -2.87 11.83
C VAL A 233 -16.56 -3.89 12.75
N ILE A 234 -15.74 -4.81 12.20
CA ILE A 234 -15.08 -5.86 12.97
C ILE A 234 -14.17 -5.25 14.05
N SER A 235 -13.48 -4.16 13.73
CA SER A 235 -12.53 -3.52 14.64
C SER A 235 -13.13 -2.40 15.51
N PHE A 236 -14.46 -2.20 15.46
CA PHE A 236 -15.14 -1.13 16.20
C PHE A 236 -15.00 -1.29 17.72
N ARG A 237 -14.93 -2.53 18.22
CA ARG A 237 -14.82 -2.79 19.66
C ARG A 237 -13.52 -2.24 20.23
N GLU A 238 -12.43 -2.39 19.49
CA GLU A 238 -11.08 -1.97 19.89
C GLU A 238 -10.80 -0.51 19.51
N ASN A 239 -11.16 -0.10 18.30
CA ASN A 239 -10.75 1.20 17.73
C ASN A 239 -11.85 2.26 17.75
N ARG A 240 -13.10 1.89 18.08
CA ARG A 240 -14.26 2.78 18.17
C ARG A 240 -14.43 3.65 16.92
N TRP A 241 -14.93 4.86 17.09
CA TRP A 241 -15.17 5.82 16.01
C TRP A 241 -13.91 6.18 15.23
N GLY A 242 -12.74 6.27 15.89
CA GLY A 242 -11.47 6.53 15.21
C GLY A 242 -11.10 5.43 14.23
N GLY A 243 -11.24 4.17 14.62
CA GLY A 243 -11.04 3.02 13.74
C GLY A 243 -12.06 2.94 12.62
N LEU A 244 -13.32 3.23 12.93
CA LEU A 244 -14.40 3.19 11.96
C LEU A 244 -14.17 4.18 10.81
N VAL A 245 -13.78 5.42 11.15
CA VAL A 245 -13.48 6.45 10.15
C VAL A 245 -12.17 6.12 9.41
N SER A 246 -11.11 5.77 10.14
CA SER A 246 -9.79 5.51 9.52
C SER A 246 -9.74 4.28 8.62
N GLN A 247 -10.56 3.26 8.86
CA GLN A 247 -10.60 2.05 8.02
C GLN A 247 -11.73 2.10 7.00
N GLY A 248 -12.90 2.60 7.41
CA GLY A 248 -14.08 2.70 6.58
C GLY A 248 -13.95 3.80 5.53
N LEU A 249 -13.60 5.03 5.93
CA LEU A 249 -13.37 6.14 5.00
C LEU A 249 -11.91 6.31 4.61
N GLY A 250 -11.00 5.67 5.36
CA GLY A 250 -9.60 5.68 5.05
C GLY A 250 -9.20 4.51 4.16
N THR A 251 -8.45 3.56 4.73
CA THR A 251 -7.95 2.39 4.00
C THR A 251 -8.03 1.11 4.82
N SER A 252 -8.43 0.01 4.16
CA SER A 252 -8.38 -1.34 4.74
C SER A 252 -6.95 -1.83 4.95
N MET A 253 -5.96 -1.22 4.27
CA MET A 253 -4.55 -1.55 4.41
C MET A 253 -4.04 -1.40 5.86
N LEU A 254 -4.69 -0.55 6.67
CA LEU A 254 -4.43 -0.43 8.11
C LEU A 254 -4.60 -1.76 8.88
N GLN A 255 -5.41 -2.68 8.37
CA GLN A 255 -5.61 -4.01 8.96
C GLN A 255 -4.59 -5.04 8.50
N MET A 256 -3.72 -4.74 7.52
CA MET A 256 -2.82 -5.73 6.96
C MET A 256 -1.87 -6.30 8.04
N GLY A 257 -1.41 -5.48 8.98
CA GLY A 257 -0.61 -5.94 10.12
C GLY A 257 -1.34 -6.95 11.02
N ASN A 258 -2.67 -6.84 11.13
CA ASN A 258 -3.50 -7.80 11.86
C ASN A 258 -3.79 -9.05 11.02
N ILE A 259 -3.94 -8.90 9.70
CA ILE A 259 -4.12 -10.03 8.77
C ILE A 259 -2.88 -10.92 8.78
N VAL A 260 -1.67 -10.34 8.78
CA VAL A 260 -0.42 -11.11 8.88
C VAL A 260 -0.33 -11.87 10.20
N ARG A 261 -0.87 -11.33 11.30
CA ARG A 261 -0.92 -12.03 12.59
C ARG A 261 -1.97 -13.15 12.61
N ASN A 262 -3.14 -12.91 12.03
CA ASN A 262 -4.23 -13.88 11.97
C ASN A 262 -5.06 -13.69 10.69
N PRO A 263 -4.80 -14.46 9.62
CA PRO A 263 -5.51 -14.31 8.34
C PRO A 263 -7.02 -14.54 8.42
N LYS A 264 -7.50 -15.23 9.47
CA LYS A 264 -8.93 -15.54 9.64
C LYS A 264 -9.80 -14.29 9.78
N ILE A 265 -9.24 -13.15 10.19
CA ILE A 265 -10.00 -11.89 10.30
C ILE A 265 -10.48 -11.36 8.95
N TRP A 266 -9.87 -11.81 7.85
CA TRP A 266 -10.19 -11.34 6.50
C TRP A 266 -11.37 -12.10 5.88
N ILE A 267 -11.61 -13.34 6.31
CA ILE A 267 -12.65 -14.21 5.77
C ILE A 267 -14.03 -13.53 5.75
N PRO A 268 -14.51 -12.87 6.83
CA PRO A 268 -15.82 -12.24 6.81
C PRO A 268 -15.92 -11.12 5.76
N ALA A 269 -14.86 -10.36 5.54
CA ALA A 269 -14.85 -9.26 4.58
C ALA A 269 -14.83 -9.77 3.12
N ILE A 270 -14.12 -10.88 2.86
CA ILE A 270 -14.13 -11.57 1.57
C ILE A 270 -15.51 -12.15 1.28
N LEU A 271 -16.13 -12.81 2.27
CA LEU A 271 -17.48 -13.36 2.12
C LEU A 271 -18.51 -12.25 1.90
N ALA A 272 -18.39 -11.14 2.61
CA ALA A 272 -19.23 -9.97 2.36
C ALA A 272 -19.06 -9.46 0.91
N SER A 273 -17.83 -9.41 0.40
CA SER A 273 -17.54 -9.01 -0.98
C SER A 273 -18.19 -9.96 -2.01
N ALA A 274 -18.13 -11.27 -1.76
CA ALA A 274 -18.77 -12.28 -2.60
C ALA A 274 -20.29 -12.11 -2.69
N VAL A 275 -20.92 -11.58 -1.64
CA VAL A 275 -22.36 -11.30 -1.60
C VAL A 275 -22.70 -9.93 -2.19
N THR A 276 -21.94 -8.88 -1.86
CA THR A 276 -22.21 -7.52 -2.34
C THR A 276 -21.96 -7.36 -3.85
N GLY A 277 -21.06 -8.17 -4.42
CA GLY A 277 -20.77 -8.17 -5.86
C GLY A 277 -22.00 -8.42 -6.74
N PRO A 278 -22.67 -9.59 -6.64
CA PRO A 278 -23.90 -9.87 -7.38
C PRO A 278 -25.06 -8.93 -7.06
N ILE A 279 -25.14 -8.45 -5.82
CA ILE A 279 -26.15 -7.46 -5.43
C ILE A 279 -25.91 -6.17 -6.24
N SER A 280 -24.66 -5.72 -6.33
CA SER A 280 -24.25 -4.57 -7.13
C SER A 280 -24.60 -4.77 -8.61
N THR A 281 -24.20 -5.91 -9.21
CA THR A 281 -24.32 -6.11 -10.66
C THR A 281 -25.71 -6.55 -11.14
N VAL A 282 -26.39 -7.44 -10.43
CA VAL A 282 -27.65 -8.06 -10.89
C VAL A 282 -28.88 -7.33 -10.38
N ILE A 283 -28.86 -6.91 -9.11
CA ILE A 283 -30.02 -6.29 -8.46
C ILE A 283 -30.02 -4.79 -8.75
N PHE A 284 -28.96 -4.09 -8.36
CA PHE A 284 -28.89 -2.64 -8.51
C PHE A 284 -28.39 -2.20 -9.89
N ARG A 285 -27.74 -3.09 -10.64
CA ARG A 285 -27.08 -2.78 -11.92
C ARG A 285 -26.19 -1.53 -11.79
N LEU A 286 -25.43 -1.48 -10.71
CA LEU A 286 -24.60 -0.34 -10.37
C LEU A 286 -23.45 -0.25 -11.38
N GLU A 287 -23.35 0.88 -12.06
CA GLU A 287 -22.27 1.16 -12.99
C GLU A 287 -21.33 2.22 -12.43
N MET A 288 -20.03 2.01 -12.62
CA MET A 288 -19.01 3.03 -12.39
C MET A 288 -18.66 3.70 -13.71
N ASN A 289 -19.33 4.79 -14.04
CA ASN A 289 -19.09 5.54 -15.28
C ASN A 289 -18.16 6.74 -15.09
N GLY A 290 -17.81 7.07 -13.85
CA GLY A 290 -16.76 8.04 -13.54
C GLY A 290 -15.33 7.51 -13.79
N PRO A 291 -14.30 8.20 -13.24
CA PRO A 291 -12.91 7.79 -13.42
C PRO A 291 -12.65 6.34 -12.96
N SER A 292 -12.02 5.52 -13.81
CA SER A 292 -11.76 4.09 -13.55
C SER A 292 -10.97 3.82 -12.26
N VAL A 293 -10.15 4.77 -11.80
CA VAL A 293 -9.46 4.71 -10.52
C VAL A 293 -10.43 4.55 -9.34
N ALA A 294 -11.64 5.13 -9.42
CA ALA A 294 -12.65 5.09 -8.37
C ALA A 294 -13.19 3.68 -8.10
N SER A 295 -13.23 2.81 -9.11
CA SER A 295 -13.61 1.40 -8.99
C SER A 295 -12.77 0.65 -7.96
N GLY A 296 -11.47 0.99 -7.90
CA GLY A 296 -10.51 0.35 -7.00
C GLY A 296 -10.36 1.04 -5.64
N MET A 297 -11.14 2.10 -5.35
CA MET A 297 -10.96 2.94 -4.15
C MET A 297 -11.95 2.62 -3.03
N GLY A 298 -13.05 1.91 -3.30
CA GLY A 298 -14.04 1.61 -2.26
C GLY A 298 -14.60 2.88 -1.62
N THR A 299 -14.76 2.85 -0.30
CA THR A 299 -15.19 4.01 0.50
C THR A 299 -14.05 4.97 0.85
N CYS A 300 -12.82 4.73 0.37
CA CYS A 300 -11.66 5.62 0.58
C CYS A 300 -12.00 7.04 0.14
N GLY A 301 -12.02 7.97 1.08
CA GLY A 301 -12.31 9.37 0.83
C GLY A 301 -13.65 9.64 0.15
N LEU A 302 -14.57 8.66 0.15
CA LEU A 302 -15.77 8.64 -0.67
C LEU A 302 -15.51 8.71 -2.19
N VAL A 303 -14.28 8.50 -2.65
CA VAL A 303 -13.88 8.58 -4.07
C VAL A 303 -14.69 7.61 -4.92
N GLY A 304 -14.89 6.38 -4.44
CA GLY A 304 -15.72 5.39 -5.13
C GLY A 304 -17.18 5.81 -5.26
N PRO A 305 -17.91 6.06 -4.16
CA PRO A 305 -19.29 6.56 -4.21
C PRO A 305 -19.46 7.83 -5.04
N ILE A 306 -18.52 8.77 -4.93
CA ILE A 306 -18.55 10.01 -5.72
C ILE A 306 -18.34 9.70 -7.21
N GLY A 307 -17.46 8.78 -7.57
CA GLY A 307 -17.26 8.35 -8.95
C GLY A 307 -18.52 7.75 -9.61
N VAL A 308 -19.32 6.99 -8.85
CA VAL A 308 -20.62 6.52 -9.32
C VAL A 308 -21.57 7.70 -9.56
N TYR A 309 -21.65 8.61 -8.59
CA TYR A 309 -22.53 9.77 -8.67
C TYR A 309 -22.18 10.69 -9.85
N THR A 310 -20.90 11.00 -10.06
CA THR A 310 -20.47 11.85 -11.18
C THR A 310 -20.73 11.17 -12.52
N GLY A 311 -20.45 9.87 -12.62
CA GLY A 311 -20.77 9.12 -13.83
C GLY A 311 -22.27 9.15 -14.17
N TRP A 312 -23.13 9.01 -13.15
CA TRP A 312 -24.57 9.10 -13.34
C TRP A 312 -25.05 10.49 -13.78
N ILE A 313 -24.42 11.56 -13.28
CA ILE A 313 -24.73 12.93 -13.74
C ILE A 313 -24.34 13.13 -15.19
N ASP A 314 -23.17 12.63 -15.60
CA ASP A 314 -22.68 12.79 -16.97
C ASP A 314 -23.56 12.04 -17.99
N ASP A 315 -24.31 11.03 -17.54
CA ASP A 315 -25.24 10.23 -18.35
C ASP A 315 -26.64 10.88 -18.54
N ILE A 316 -26.97 12.00 -17.87
CA ILE A 316 -28.26 12.71 -17.94
C ILE A 316 -28.13 14.03 -18.71
#